data_AF-A0A7H8LX53-F1
#
_entry.id   AF-A0A7H8LX53-F1
#
_cell.length_a   1.000
_cell.length_b   1.000
_cell.length_c   1.000
_cell.angle_alpha   90.00
_cell.angle_beta   90.00
_cell.angle_gamma   90.00
#
_symmetry.space_group_name_H-M   'P 1'
#
loop_
_entity.id
_entity.type
_entity.pdbx_description
1 polymer ?
#
loop_
_entity_poly.entity_id
_entity_poly.type
_entity_poly.pdbx_seq_one_letter_code
_entity_poly.pdbx_strand_id
1 'polypeptide(L)'
;MPALACAALTACAAAACGEGAGDAGPPAPTTSPTSSPAKDTPAGEKLVLRRRQTGGIAGIGGPGSVPDFSLYSTGRAVAAARGGLTEYRLTPDALRRLLDEARAAGLDRSHTVGSDRIADAITTVVTMGGATTRIIQPESQAGAQARFLKRLDPTGWSASDQAAKPAPYRPARTAVLAGEAAGTGTVRAWPLEPLGDGLPVAGAVCTLAPSAKVPEAKPGTAWRSGGRTYSVRLRPLLPDESSCRDLS
;
A
#
# COMPACT_ATOMS: atom_id res chain seq x y z
N MET A 1 -0.93 -19.29 56.39
CA MET A 1 -0.59 -20.56 57.08
C MET A 1 -1.76 -20.90 57.99
N PRO A 2 -2.28 -22.14 58.12
CA PRO A 2 -1.84 -23.48 57.66
C PRO A 2 -2.87 -24.08 56.65
N ALA A 3 -2.91 -25.33 56.15
CA ALA A 3 -2.09 -26.55 56.15
C ALA A 3 -2.51 -27.40 54.93
N LEU A 4 -1.59 -28.24 54.45
CA LEU A 4 -1.75 -29.30 53.44
C LEU A 4 -2.69 -30.44 53.89
N ALA A 5 -3.32 -31.13 52.93
CA ALA A 5 -3.40 -32.60 52.92
C ALA A 5 -3.78 -33.18 51.53
N CYS A 6 -3.03 -34.21 51.14
CA CYS A 6 -3.19 -35.09 49.97
C CYS A 6 -4.33 -36.10 50.15
N ALA A 7 -4.91 -36.59 49.03
CA ALA A 7 -5.17 -38.02 48.82
C ALA A 7 -5.51 -38.32 47.35
N ALA A 8 -4.87 -39.35 46.81
CA ALA A 8 -5.06 -39.94 45.49
C ALA A 8 -6.11 -41.06 45.52
N LEU A 9 -6.63 -41.46 44.35
CA LEU A 9 -6.64 -42.85 43.79
C LEU A 9 -7.82 -43.15 42.85
N THR A 10 -7.50 -43.96 41.82
CA THR A 10 -8.31 -44.99 41.12
C THR A 10 -9.53 -44.56 40.29
N ALA A 11 -9.95 -45.19 39.19
CA ALA A 11 -9.41 -46.12 38.17
C ALA A 11 -10.58 -46.45 37.20
N CYS A 12 -10.25 -47.04 36.04
CA CYS A 12 -11.09 -47.88 35.15
C CYS A 12 -12.12 -47.24 34.17
N ALA A 13 -11.68 -47.24 32.91
CA ALA A 13 -12.29 -47.88 31.73
C ALA A 13 -13.79 -47.72 31.39
N ALA A 14 -14.04 -47.24 30.18
CA ALA A 14 -15.05 -47.82 29.28
C ALA A 14 -14.61 -47.62 27.82
N ALA A 15 -14.51 -48.74 27.10
CA ALA A 15 -14.42 -48.78 25.66
C ALA A 15 -15.79 -48.48 25.04
N ALA A 16 -15.81 -47.69 23.97
CA ALA A 16 -16.95 -47.62 23.06
C ALA A 16 -16.41 -47.57 21.62
N CYS A 17 -16.49 -48.70 20.93
CA CYS A 17 -16.46 -48.74 19.47
C CYS A 17 -17.82 -48.25 18.98
N GLY A 18 -17.82 -47.16 18.22
CA GLY A 18 -19.00 -46.65 17.51
C GLY A 18 -18.66 -46.49 16.04
N GLU A 19 -19.05 -47.49 15.25
CA GLU A 19 -19.05 -47.46 13.79
C GLU A 19 -20.12 -46.47 13.31
N GLY A 20 -19.67 -45.35 12.74
CA GLY A 20 -20.52 -44.33 12.15
C GLY A 20 -20.04 -44.04 10.72
N ALA A 21 -20.75 -44.61 9.76
CA ALA A 21 -20.56 -44.33 8.35
C ALA A 21 -20.94 -42.88 8.01
N GLY A 22 -20.13 -42.26 7.14
CA GLY A 22 -20.50 -41.08 6.37
C GLY A 22 -20.01 -39.77 6.97
N ASP A 23 -18.79 -39.37 6.61
CA ASP A 23 -18.49 -37.95 6.48
C ASP A 23 -17.56 -37.74 5.29
N ALA A 24 -18.04 -36.97 4.32
CA ALA A 24 -17.28 -36.55 3.17
C ALA A 24 -16.20 -35.59 3.65
N GLY A 25 -14.94 -36.01 3.58
CA GLY A 25 -13.80 -35.20 3.99
C GLY A 25 -13.84 -33.83 3.29
N PRO A 26 -13.52 -32.74 4.02
CA PRO A 26 -13.52 -31.40 3.44
C PRO A 26 -12.54 -31.33 2.26
N PRO A 27 -12.90 -30.70 1.13
CA PRO A 27 -11.99 -30.58 0.00
C PRO A 27 -10.75 -29.81 0.44
N ALA A 28 -9.59 -30.31 0.01
CA ALA A 28 -8.29 -29.67 0.20
C ALA A 28 -8.34 -28.20 -0.26
N PRO A 29 -7.65 -27.28 0.43
CA PRO A 29 -7.61 -25.88 0.01
C PRO A 29 -6.97 -25.79 -1.38
N THR A 30 -7.76 -25.36 -2.35
CA THR A 30 -7.31 -25.01 -3.69
C THR A 30 -6.26 -23.91 -3.54
N THR A 31 -5.00 -24.25 -3.82
CA THR A 31 -3.90 -23.30 -3.96
C THR A 31 -4.34 -22.22 -4.94
N SER A 32 -4.55 -21.00 -4.45
CA SER A 32 -4.85 -19.85 -5.28
C SER A 32 -3.68 -19.65 -6.26
N PRO A 33 -3.93 -19.38 -7.55
CA PRO A 33 -2.85 -19.12 -8.49
C PRO A 33 -2.08 -17.90 -8.01
N THR A 34 -0.81 -18.09 -7.70
CA THR A 34 0.15 -17.02 -7.46
C THR A 34 0.14 -16.10 -8.67
N SER A 35 -0.42 -14.91 -8.49
CA SER A 35 -0.38 -13.84 -9.48
C SER A 35 1.08 -13.56 -9.81
N SER A 36 1.49 -13.89 -11.03
CA SER A 36 2.84 -13.61 -11.52
C SER A 36 3.07 -12.10 -11.52
N PRO A 37 4.26 -11.62 -11.09
CA PRO A 37 4.60 -10.22 -11.16
C PRO A 37 4.55 -9.73 -12.62
N ALA A 38 4.31 -8.43 -12.79
CA ALA A 38 4.38 -7.77 -14.09
C ALA A 38 5.72 -8.10 -14.79
N LYS A 39 5.68 -8.31 -16.11
CA LYS A 39 6.83 -8.70 -16.95
C LYS A 39 8.09 -7.82 -16.80
N ASP A 40 7.96 -6.62 -16.23
CA ASP A 40 9.04 -5.62 -16.11
C ASP A 40 9.47 -5.32 -14.66
N THR A 41 8.93 -6.05 -13.68
CA THR A 41 9.44 -6.01 -12.30
C THR A 41 10.50 -7.09 -12.16
N PRO A 42 11.78 -6.75 -11.90
CA PRO A 42 12.79 -7.75 -11.62
C PRO A 42 12.32 -8.66 -10.48
N ALA A 43 12.39 -9.98 -10.68
CA ALA A 43 12.04 -10.93 -9.63
C ALA A 43 12.86 -10.61 -8.37
N GLY A 44 12.17 -10.35 -7.25
CA GLY A 44 12.82 -10.06 -5.96
C GLY A 44 13.17 -8.59 -5.71
N GLU A 45 12.68 -7.63 -6.51
CA GLU A 45 12.73 -6.20 -6.16
C GLU A 45 12.00 -5.95 -4.83
N LYS A 46 12.66 -5.26 -3.88
CA LYS A 46 12.10 -4.98 -2.54
C LYS A 46 11.93 -3.48 -2.33
N LEU A 47 10.83 -3.08 -1.72
CA LEU A 47 10.65 -1.72 -1.24
C LEU A 47 11.69 -1.44 -0.14
N VAL A 48 12.51 -0.39 -0.32
CA VAL A 48 13.53 0.00 0.68
C VAL A 48 13.15 1.26 1.43
N LEU A 49 12.47 2.20 0.77
CA LEU A 49 12.05 3.46 1.38
C LEU A 49 10.73 3.92 0.77
N ARG A 50 9.79 4.38 1.60
CA ARG A 50 8.51 4.94 1.18
C ARG A 50 8.19 6.20 1.95
N ARG A 51 7.71 7.24 1.27
CA ARG A 51 7.19 8.48 1.86
C ARG A 51 5.71 8.61 1.55
N ARG A 52 4.92 8.94 2.57
CA ARG A 52 3.50 9.30 2.48
C ARG A 52 3.24 10.58 3.25
N GLN A 53 2.51 11.52 2.68
CA GLN A 53 2.05 12.74 3.32
C GLN A 53 0.55 12.61 3.55
N THR A 54 0.11 12.85 4.79
CA THR A 54 -1.29 12.70 5.19
C THR A 54 -1.74 13.87 6.06
N GLY A 55 -3.06 14.12 6.12
CA GLY A 55 -3.64 15.13 7.01
C GLY A 55 -3.88 16.47 6.32
N GLY A 56 -3.86 17.57 7.09
CA GLY A 56 -4.29 18.88 6.60
C GLY A 56 -5.81 19.01 6.49
N ILE A 57 -6.29 20.26 6.42
CA ILE A 57 -7.72 20.60 6.35
C ILE A 57 -8.41 19.96 5.13
N ALA A 58 -7.68 19.78 4.03
CA ALA A 58 -8.19 19.17 2.80
C ALA A 58 -8.17 17.63 2.78
N GLY A 59 -7.62 16.97 3.82
CA GLY A 59 -7.56 15.50 3.90
C GLY A 59 -6.61 14.86 2.89
N ILE A 60 -5.35 15.30 2.87
CA ILE A 60 -4.30 14.77 1.98
C ILE A 60 -4.00 13.30 2.34
N GLY A 61 -3.71 12.48 1.32
CA GLY A 61 -3.11 11.15 1.51
C GLY A 61 -3.99 10.13 2.23
N GLY A 62 -5.31 10.27 2.17
CA GLY A 62 -6.25 9.33 2.79
C GLY A 62 -6.08 7.87 2.32
N PRO A 63 -6.78 6.92 2.97
CA PRO A 63 -6.69 5.50 2.65
C PRO A 63 -6.85 5.20 1.14
N GLY A 64 -6.04 4.26 0.64
CA GLY A 64 -6.02 3.91 -0.79
C GLY A 64 -5.45 5.01 -1.70
N SER A 65 -4.77 6.02 -1.16
CA SER A 65 -3.95 6.93 -1.96
C SER A 65 -2.65 6.25 -2.42
N VAL A 66 -2.04 6.78 -3.49
CA VAL A 66 -0.69 6.37 -3.90
C VAL A 66 0.31 7.11 -3.00
N PRO A 67 1.36 6.44 -2.49
CA PRO A 67 2.45 7.13 -1.79
C PRO A 67 3.09 8.22 -2.64
N ASP A 68 3.57 9.31 -2.02
CA ASP A 68 4.25 10.39 -2.74
C ASP A 68 5.57 9.93 -3.37
N PHE A 69 6.24 8.97 -2.72
CA PHE A 69 7.51 8.42 -3.16
C PHE A 69 7.68 6.98 -2.68
N SER A 70 8.17 6.10 -3.56
CA SER A 70 8.62 4.75 -3.22
C SER A 70 9.92 4.44 -3.95
N LEU A 71 10.91 3.95 -3.21
CA LEU A 71 12.23 3.55 -3.69
C LEU A 71 12.43 2.06 -3.45
N TYR A 72 13.00 1.40 -4.44
CA TYR A 72 13.23 -0.04 -4.45
C TYR A 72 14.71 -0.38 -4.48
N SER A 73 15.03 -1.62 -4.10
CA SER A 73 16.40 -2.14 -3.95
C SER A 73 17.23 -2.13 -5.24
N THR A 74 16.58 -2.04 -6.41
CA THR A 74 17.28 -1.95 -7.71
C THR A 74 17.53 -0.50 -8.16
N GLY A 75 17.24 0.50 -7.32
CA GLY A 75 17.36 1.92 -7.66
C GLY A 75 16.18 2.48 -8.46
N ARG A 76 15.13 1.67 -8.71
CA ARG A 76 13.85 2.18 -9.22
C ARG A 76 13.25 3.08 -8.16
N ALA A 77 12.77 4.25 -8.55
CA ALA A 77 11.89 5.06 -7.72
C ALA A 77 10.64 5.44 -8.49
N VAL A 78 9.50 5.47 -7.81
CA VAL A 78 8.22 5.96 -8.35
C VAL A 78 7.76 7.10 -7.47
N ALA A 79 7.49 8.25 -8.07
CA ALA A 79 7.05 9.45 -7.35
C ALA A 79 5.88 10.12 -8.06
N ALA A 80 5.03 10.79 -7.27
CA ALA A 80 3.99 11.65 -7.81
C ALA A 80 4.61 12.89 -8.46
N ALA A 81 4.21 13.19 -9.70
CA ALA A 81 4.59 14.39 -10.44
C ALA A 81 3.33 15.04 -11.05
N ARG A 82 3.49 16.26 -11.61
CA ARG A 82 2.38 16.93 -12.31
C ARG A 82 1.90 16.04 -13.47
N GLY A 83 0.65 15.59 -13.40
CA GLY A 83 0.02 14.78 -14.46
C GLY A 83 0.11 13.26 -14.27
N GLY A 84 0.71 12.76 -13.19
CA GLY A 84 0.70 11.32 -12.88
C GLY A 84 1.92 10.83 -12.13
N LEU A 85 2.17 9.52 -12.21
CA LEU A 85 3.34 8.89 -11.59
C LEU A 85 4.51 8.88 -12.58
N THR A 86 5.69 9.26 -12.09
CA THR A 86 6.94 9.21 -12.84
C THR A 86 7.88 8.19 -12.21
N GLU A 87 8.53 7.42 -13.07
CA GLU A 87 9.58 6.48 -12.73
C GLU A 87 10.95 7.12 -12.93
N TYR A 88 11.83 6.91 -11.96
CA TYR A 88 13.22 7.35 -11.94
C TYR A 88 14.11 6.12 -11.71
N ARG A 89 15.38 6.22 -12.14
CA ARG A 89 16.33 5.11 -12.06
C ARG A 89 17.66 5.63 -11.54
N LEU A 90 17.92 5.40 -10.25
CA LEU A 90 19.20 5.74 -9.65
C LEU A 90 20.29 4.77 -10.09
N THR A 91 21.52 5.28 -10.22
CA THR A 91 22.71 4.43 -10.27
C THR A 91 22.91 3.72 -8.92
N PRO A 92 23.62 2.58 -8.88
CA PRO A 92 23.90 1.88 -7.62
C PRO A 92 24.58 2.77 -6.57
N ASP A 93 25.48 3.66 -6.99
CA ASP A 93 26.20 4.56 -6.09
C ASP A 93 25.29 5.64 -5.51
N ALA A 94 24.43 6.23 -6.35
CA ALA A 94 23.44 7.21 -5.89
C ALA A 94 22.42 6.58 -4.93
N LEU A 95 21.98 5.35 -5.22
CA LEU A 95 21.10 4.59 -4.31
C LEU A 95 21.76 4.37 -2.95
N ARG A 96 23.00 3.86 -2.92
CA ARG A 96 23.73 3.63 -1.66
C ARG A 96 23.86 4.91 -0.86
N ARG A 97 24.32 5.99 -1.50
CA ARG A 97 24.47 7.30 -0.86
C ARG A 97 23.15 7.83 -0.30
N LEU A 98 22.05 7.72 -1.04
CA LEU A 98 20.73 8.15 -0.58
C LEU A 98 20.26 7.36 0.66
N LEU A 99 20.48 6.05 0.68
CA LEU A 99 20.14 5.20 1.82
C LEU A 99 21.06 5.46 3.03
N ASP A 100 22.35 5.72 2.81
CA ASP A 100 23.29 6.09 3.88
C ASP A 100 22.90 7.43 4.50
N GLU A 101 22.55 8.42 3.68
CA GLU A 101 21.99 9.71 4.14
C GLU A 101 20.68 9.52 4.93
N ALA A 102 19.80 8.59 4.51
CA ALA A 102 18.57 8.29 5.22
C ALA A 102 18.83 7.70 6.62
N ARG A 103 19.80 6.78 6.73
CA ARG A 103 20.23 6.22 8.02
C ARG A 103 20.87 7.28 8.91
N ALA A 104 21.72 8.14 8.34
CA ALA A 104 22.30 9.27 9.06
C ALA A 104 21.24 10.26 9.59
N ALA A 105 20.11 10.39 8.89
CA ALA A 105 18.96 11.16 9.35
C ALA A 105 18.11 10.43 10.42
N GLY A 106 18.46 9.19 10.77
CA GLY A 106 17.79 8.38 11.80
C GLY A 106 16.54 7.65 11.33
N LEU A 107 16.29 7.56 10.01
CA LEU A 107 15.09 6.92 9.45
C LEU A 107 15.10 5.40 9.57
N ASP A 108 16.20 4.81 10.02
CA ASP A 108 16.36 3.37 10.27
C ASP A 108 15.77 2.92 11.61
N ARG A 109 15.22 3.86 12.39
CA ARG A 109 14.60 3.61 13.68
C ARG A 109 13.24 4.28 13.75
N SER A 110 12.26 3.58 14.31
CA SER A 110 10.90 4.13 14.46
C SER A 110 10.89 5.24 15.50
N HIS A 111 10.37 6.41 15.14
CA HIS A 111 10.20 7.55 16.05
C HIS A 111 9.26 8.61 15.47
N THR A 112 8.84 9.56 16.31
CA THR A 112 8.04 10.72 15.90
C THR A 112 8.81 12.00 16.15
N VAL A 113 8.70 12.95 15.22
CA VAL A 113 9.28 14.31 15.30
C VAL A 113 8.13 15.31 15.17
N GLY A 114 8.11 16.33 16.04
CA GLY A 114 7.06 17.35 16.08
C GLY A 114 5.99 17.08 17.15
N SER A 115 5.00 17.96 17.25
CA SER A 115 3.90 17.87 18.23
C SER A 115 2.64 17.29 17.61
N ASP A 116 2.05 16.30 18.28
CA ASP A 116 0.79 15.64 17.93
C ASP A 116 -0.47 16.41 18.38
N ARG A 117 -0.31 17.56 19.03
CA ARG A 117 -1.42 18.36 19.57
C ARG A 117 -2.14 19.21 18.53
N ILE A 118 -1.74 19.13 17.26
CA ILE A 118 -2.25 19.97 16.18
C ILE A 118 -3.19 19.12 15.33
N ALA A 119 -4.48 19.31 15.52
CA ALA A 119 -5.53 18.46 14.97
C ALA A 119 -5.53 18.39 13.43
N ASP A 120 -5.09 19.45 12.77
CA ASP A 120 -5.04 19.59 11.31
C ASP A 120 -3.62 19.50 10.74
N ALA A 121 -2.65 19.02 11.52
CA ALA A 121 -1.27 18.97 11.06
C ALA A 121 -1.09 18.03 9.88
N ILE A 122 -0.30 18.50 8.91
CA ILE A 122 0.24 17.65 7.86
C ILE A 122 1.32 16.78 8.48
N THR A 123 1.20 15.47 8.30
CA THR A 123 2.18 14.48 8.77
C THR A 123 2.84 13.83 7.56
N THR A 124 4.18 13.78 7.55
CA THR A 124 4.92 12.92 6.63
C THR A 124 5.33 11.64 7.36
N VAL A 125 4.93 10.50 6.82
CA VAL A 125 5.34 9.17 7.27
C VAL A 125 6.40 8.65 6.32
N VAL A 126 7.57 8.31 6.86
CA VAL A 126 8.63 7.63 6.13
C VAL A 126 8.80 6.23 6.68
N THR A 127 8.76 5.23 5.81
CA THR A 127 9.05 3.84 6.16
C THR A 127 10.35 3.43 5.48
N MET A 128 11.30 2.89 6.24
CA MET A 128 12.57 2.37 5.71
C MET A 128 12.98 1.10 6.47
N GLY A 129 13.19 0.00 5.74
CA GLY A 129 13.60 -1.27 6.36
C GLY A 129 12.67 -1.77 7.49
N GLY A 130 11.38 -1.45 7.44
CA GLY A 130 10.39 -1.75 8.49
C GLY A 130 10.30 -0.73 9.62
N ALA A 131 11.28 0.17 9.77
CA ALA A 131 11.19 1.30 10.67
C ALA A 131 10.22 2.36 10.12
N THR A 132 9.48 3.04 11.01
CA THR A 132 8.52 4.08 10.63
C THR A 132 8.81 5.37 11.40
N THR A 133 9.14 6.43 10.66
CA THR A 133 9.32 7.78 11.19
C THR A 133 8.14 8.66 10.83
N ARG A 134 7.50 9.28 11.83
CA ARG A 134 6.44 10.28 11.63
C ARG A 134 6.98 11.68 11.87
N ILE A 135 6.82 12.57 10.90
CA ILE A 135 7.29 13.95 10.98
C ILE A 135 6.07 14.85 10.86
N ILE A 136 5.68 15.48 11.96
CA ILE A 136 4.51 16.33 12.07
C ILE A 136 4.92 17.76 11.76
N GLN A 137 4.17 18.43 10.86
CA GLN A 137 4.49 19.75 10.31
C GLN A 137 5.94 19.81 9.81
N PRO A 138 6.32 18.99 8.81
CA PRO A 138 7.70 18.90 8.33
C PRO A 138 8.31 20.26 7.94
N GLU A 139 7.49 21.21 7.50
CA GLU A 139 7.86 22.60 7.19
C GLU A 139 8.36 23.40 8.40
N SER A 140 7.87 23.09 9.60
CA SER A 140 8.26 23.72 10.87
C SER A 140 9.45 23.02 11.53
N GLN A 141 9.89 21.88 11.00
CA GLN A 141 10.98 21.09 11.58
C GLN A 141 12.34 21.46 10.99
N ALA A 142 13.32 21.75 11.84
CA ALA A 142 14.70 22.05 11.43
C ALA A 142 15.65 20.83 11.49
N GLY A 143 15.16 19.66 11.90
CA GLY A 143 15.94 18.44 12.13
C GLY A 143 16.45 17.75 10.87
N ALA A 144 17.33 16.75 11.05
CA ALA A 144 17.95 16.00 9.95
C ALA A 144 16.90 15.29 9.06
N GLN A 145 15.85 14.76 9.67
CA GLN A 145 14.74 14.08 9.01
C GLN A 145 14.03 15.01 8.01
N ALA A 146 13.65 16.22 8.46
CA ALA A 146 12.96 17.20 7.63
C ALA A 146 13.84 17.71 6.48
N ARG A 147 15.15 17.90 6.73
CA ARG A 147 16.11 18.23 5.67
C ARG A 147 16.23 17.08 4.65
N PHE A 148 16.26 15.84 5.12
CA PHE A 148 16.34 14.67 4.26
C PHE A 148 15.09 14.49 3.38
N LEU A 149 13.90 14.91 3.82
CA LEU A 149 12.69 14.84 2.98
C LEU A 149 12.85 15.56 1.62
N LYS A 150 13.65 16.63 1.57
CA LYS A 150 13.98 17.34 0.33
C LYS A 150 14.83 16.50 -0.62
N ARG A 151 15.67 15.60 -0.08
CA ARG A 151 16.50 14.66 -0.87
C ARG A 151 15.66 13.58 -1.55
N LEU A 152 14.46 13.31 -1.04
CA LEU A 152 13.49 12.40 -1.64
C LEU A 152 12.68 13.02 -2.78
N ASP A 153 12.91 14.29 -3.13
CA ASP A 153 12.33 14.89 -4.33
C ASP A 153 13.22 14.59 -5.55
N PRO A 154 12.75 13.73 -6.49
CA PRO A 154 13.57 13.34 -7.64
C PRO A 154 13.84 14.46 -8.63
N THR A 155 13.08 15.56 -8.57
CA THR A 155 13.31 16.73 -9.44
C THR A 155 14.63 17.44 -9.12
N GLY A 156 15.14 17.26 -7.90
CA GLY A 156 16.45 17.76 -7.46
C GLY A 156 17.60 16.79 -7.67
N TRP A 157 17.38 15.59 -8.23
CA TRP A 157 18.45 14.62 -8.47
C TRP A 157 19.29 15.01 -9.68
N SER A 158 20.61 14.79 -9.58
CA SER A 158 21.52 15.08 -10.68
C SER A 158 21.33 14.08 -11.84
N ALA A 159 21.59 14.51 -13.07
CA ALA A 159 21.54 13.61 -14.22
C ALA A 159 22.60 12.49 -14.12
N SER A 160 23.75 12.74 -13.50
CA SER A 160 24.79 11.74 -13.26
C SER A 160 24.39 10.66 -12.24
N ASP A 161 23.43 10.96 -11.37
CA ASP A 161 22.88 9.98 -10.43
C ASP A 161 21.83 9.07 -11.05
N GLN A 162 21.44 9.33 -12.30
CA GLN A 162 20.37 8.62 -12.99
C GLN A 162 20.94 7.62 -14.01
N ALA A 163 20.65 6.34 -13.83
CA ALA A 163 20.95 5.27 -14.78
C ALA A 163 20.09 5.34 -16.05
N ALA A 164 18.95 6.05 -16.01
CA ALA A 164 18.10 6.31 -17.17
C ALA A 164 17.34 7.63 -17.00
N LYS A 165 16.89 8.21 -18.12
CA LYS A 165 16.03 9.40 -18.09
C LYS A 165 14.70 9.09 -17.38
N PRO A 166 14.13 10.05 -16.62
CA PRO A 166 12.81 9.88 -16.03
C PRO A 166 11.75 9.58 -17.10
N ALA A 167 10.82 8.69 -16.79
CA ALA A 167 9.77 8.25 -17.72
C ALA A 167 8.42 8.12 -17.02
N PRO A 168 7.28 8.26 -17.72
CA PRO A 168 5.98 7.98 -17.14
C PRO A 168 5.89 6.55 -16.62
N TYR A 169 5.41 6.38 -15.38
CA TYR A 169 5.24 5.06 -14.80
C TYR A 169 4.09 4.30 -15.51
N ARG A 170 4.35 3.05 -15.89
CA ARG A 170 3.38 2.18 -16.58
C ARG A 170 3.01 1.00 -15.68
N PRO A 171 1.92 1.10 -14.89
CA PRO A 171 1.46 -0.01 -14.07
C PRO A 171 0.93 -1.15 -14.97
N ALA A 172 1.17 -2.40 -14.55
CA ALA A 172 0.52 -3.55 -15.19
C ALA A 172 -0.92 -3.73 -14.72
N ARG A 173 -1.19 -3.39 -13.45
CA ARG A 173 -2.51 -3.50 -12.82
C ARG A 173 -2.89 -2.19 -12.14
N THR A 174 -4.17 -1.92 -12.15
CA THR A 174 -4.77 -0.77 -11.47
C THR A 174 -5.83 -1.28 -10.51
N ALA A 175 -5.79 -0.79 -9.27
CA ALA A 175 -6.87 -0.97 -8.33
C ALA A 175 -8.01 -0.03 -8.67
N VAL A 176 -9.20 -0.60 -8.76
CA VAL A 176 -10.47 0.09 -8.94
C VAL A 176 -11.12 0.15 -7.58
N LEU A 177 -11.17 1.35 -6.99
CA LEU A 177 -11.79 1.60 -5.69
C LEU A 177 -13.19 2.17 -5.93
N ALA A 178 -14.21 1.36 -5.68
CA ALA A 178 -15.61 1.71 -5.90
C ALA A 178 -16.32 2.01 -4.58
N GLY A 179 -16.89 3.22 -4.47
CA GLY A 179 -17.79 3.59 -3.38
C GLY A 179 -19.18 3.83 -3.94
N GLU A 180 -20.22 3.28 -3.31
CA GLU A 180 -21.60 3.57 -3.70
C GLU A 180 -21.88 5.07 -3.61
N ALA A 181 -22.58 5.60 -4.60
CA ALA A 181 -22.88 7.02 -4.69
C ALA A 181 -24.34 7.22 -5.11
N ALA A 182 -24.99 8.23 -4.54
CA ALA A 182 -26.22 8.77 -5.11
C ALA A 182 -25.88 9.26 -6.52
N GLY A 183 -26.49 8.67 -7.54
CA GLY A 183 -26.10 8.84 -8.95
C GLY A 183 -26.36 10.25 -9.48
N THR A 184 -25.53 11.21 -9.11
CA THR A 184 -25.55 12.57 -9.61
C THR A 184 -24.62 12.70 -10.83
N GLY A 185 -25.07 13.43 -11.86
CA GLY A 185 -24.28 13.67 -13.07
C GLY A 185 -24.42 12.60 -14.16
N THR A 186 -23.41 12.51 -15.04
CA THR A 186 -23.40 11.56 -16.17
C THR A 186 -23.09 10.16 -15.65
N VAL A 187 -24.05 9.23 -15.81
CA VAL A 187 -23.86 7.84 -15.42
C VAL A 187 -23.52 6.98 -16.64
N ARG A 188 -22.39 6.28 -16.58
CA ARG A 188 -21.89 5.38 -17.64
C ARG A 188 -21.95 3.92 -17.19
N ALA A 189 -22.13 2.99 -18.12
CA ALA A 189 -21.99 1.58 -17.81
C ALA A 189 -20.51 1.24 -17.52
N TRP A 190 -20.27 0.50 -16.44
CA TRP A 190 -18.94 -0.01 -16.12
C TRP A 190 -18.59 -1.17 -17.07
N PRO A 191 -17.44 -1.13 -17.77
CA PRO A 191 -17.14 -2.09 -18.84
C PRO A 191 -16.39 -3.34 -18.36
N LEU A 192 -16.06 -3.45 -17.07
CA LEU A 192 -15.32 -4.59 -16.49
C LEU A 192 -16.20 -5.37 -15.52
N GLU A 193 -15.58 -6.29 -14.78
CA GLU A 193 -16.23 -7.08 -13.73
C GLU A 193 -17.01 -6.19 -12.74
N PRO A 194 -18.09 -6.72 -12.13
CA PRO A 194 -18.95 -5.95 -11.24
C PRO A 194 -18.18 -5.26 -10.12
N LEU A 195 -18.43 -3.95 -9.94
CA LEU A 195 -17.77 -3.11 -8.93
C LEU A 195 -18.10 -3.50 -7.48
N GLY A 196 -19.18 -4.24 -7.24
CA GLY A 196 -19.63 -4.65 -5.92
C GLY A 196 -18.91 -5.89 -5.35
N ASP A 197 -18.19 -6.64 -6.18
CA ASP A 197 -17.73 -8.00 -5.85
C ASP A 197 -16.25 -8.07 -5.43
N GLY A 198 -15.79 -7.06 -4.68
CA GLY A 198 -14.38 -6.88 -4.32
C GLY A 198 -14.07 -6.95 -2.83
N LEU A 199 -12.81 -6.66 -2.48
CA LEU A 199 -12.35 -6.61 -1.09
C LEU A 199 -12.63 -5.22 -0.49
N PRO A 200 -13.27 -5.12 0.69
CA PRO A 200 -13.41 -3.83 1.38
C PRO A 200 -12.03 -3.30 1.81
N VAL A 201 -11.63 -2.16 1.25
CA VAL A 201 -10.36 -1.49 1.55
C VAL A 201 -10.54 0.01 1.46
N ALA A 202 -9.97 0.77 2.40
CA ALA A 202 -9.94 2.23 2.34
C ALA A 202 -11.32 2.91 2.21
N GLY A 203 -12.36 2.32 2.82
CA GLY A 203 -13.74 2.82 2.73
C GLY A 203 -14.42 2.59 1.36
N ALA A 204 -13.85 1.73 0.52
CA ALA A 204 -14.37 1.37 -0.79
C ALA A 204 -14.30 -0.16 -1.01
N VAL A 205 -14.96 -0.64 -2.06
CA VAL A 205 -14.77 -1.99 -2.59
C VAL A 205 -13.64 -1.96 -3.62
N CYS A 206 -12.61 -2.76 -3.41
CA CYS A 206 -11.44 -2.83 -4.28
C CYS A 206 -11.49 -4.06 -5.17
N THR A 207 -11.29 -3.85 -6.47
CA THR A 207 -11.00 -4.89 -7.46
C THR A 207 -9.73 -4.55 -8.23
N LEU A 208 -9.10 -5.56 -8.84
CA LEU A 208 -7.89 -5.37 -9.65
C LEU A 208 -8.19 -5.63 -11.13
N ALA A 209 -7.84 -4.67 -11.97
CA ALA A 209 -7.96 -4.79 -13.41
C ALA A 209 -6.60 -4.60 -14.10
N PRO A 210 -6.34 -5.25 -15.24
CA PRO A 210 -5.21 -4.89 -16.09
C PRO A 210 -5.30 -3.42 -16.48
N SER A 211 -4.23 -2.65 -16.29
CA SER A 211 -4.27 -1.18 -16.48
C SER A 211 -4.69 -0.79 -17.90
N ALA A 212 -4.32 -1.59 -18.90
CA ALA A 212 -4.70 -1.37 -20.30
C ALA A 212 -6.22 -1.51 -20.58
N LYS A 213 -6.98 -2.16 -19.69
CA LYS A 213 -8.42 -2.36 -19.82
C LYS A 213 -9.24 -1.36 -19.01
N VAL A 214 -8.61 -0.60 -18.12
CA VAL A 214 -9.31 0.33 -17.25
C VAL A 214 -9.74 1.57 -18.04
N PRO A 215 -11.04 1.92 -18.06
CA PRO A 215 -11.48 3.12 -18.76
C PRO A 215 -10.99 4.37 -18.05
N GLU A 216 -10.86 5.47 -18.80
CA GLU A 216 -10.60 6.78 -18.19
C GLU A 216 -11.77 7.15 -17.27
N ALA A 217 -11.47 7.36 -15.98
CA ALA A 217 -12.43 7.79 -14.97
C ALA A 217 -12.21 9.27 -14.64
N LYS A 218 -12.93 10.15 -15.33
CA LYS A 218 -12.87 11.60 -15.08
C LYS A 218 -13.62 11.95 -13.79
N PRO A 219 -13.17 12.98 -13.04
CA PRO A 219 -13.93 13.51 -11.91
C PRO A 219 -15.40 13.78 -12.29
N GLY A 220 -16.33 13.44 -11.39
CA GLY A 220 -17.77 13.62 -11.63
C GLY A 220 -18.43 12.56 -12.54
N THR A 221 -17.70 11.55 -13.00
CA THR A 221 -18.30 10.40 -13.71
C THR A 221 -18.84 9.39 -12.70
N ALA A 222 -20.13 9.09 -12.78
CA ALA A 222 -20.76 8.00 -12.05
C ALA A 222 -20.79 6.73 -12.92
N TRP A 223 -20.67 5.57 -12.29
CA TRP A 223 -20.60 4.28 -12.98
C TRP A 223 -21.72 3.35 -12.53
N ARG A 224 -22.39 2.70 -13.48
CA ARG A 224 -23.44 1.72 -13.21
C ARG A 224 -22.87 0.31 -13.34
N SER A 225 -23.10 -0.50 -12.31
CA SER A 225 -22.65 -1.90 -12.22
C SER A 225 -23.62 -2.66 -11.32
N GLY A 226 -24.09 -3.84 -11.70
CA GLY A 226 -24.96 -4.68 -10.85
C GLY A 226 -26.21 -3.96 -10.33
N GLY A 227 -26.82 -3.08 -11.13
CA GLY A 227 -28.00 -2.30 -10.74
C GLY A 227 -27.74 -1.14 -9.77
N ARG A 228 -26.51 -0.95 -9.30
CA ARG A 228 -26.12 0.13 -8.39
C ARG A 228 -25.27 1.19 -9.10
N THR A 229 -25.16 2.36 -8.48
CA THR A 229 -24.33 3.47 -8.97
C THR A 229 -23.16 3.70 -8.05
N TYR A 230 -21.97 3.85 -8.63
CA TYR A 230 -20.69 3.96 -7.95
C TYR A 230 -19.95 5.21 -8.38
N SER A 231 -19.22 5.79 -7.44
CA SER A 231 -18.04 6.61 -7.70
C SER A 231 -16.82 5.69 -7.79
N VAL A 232 -15.93 5.94 -8.76
CA VAL A 232 -14.73 5.11 -8.98
C VAL A 232 -13.49 5.98 -8.87
N ARG A 233 -12.55 5.53 -8.03
CA ARG A 233 -11.17 6.02 -7.97
C ARG A 233 -10.24 4.97 -8.55
N LEU A 234 -9.35 5.40 -9.45
CA LEU A 234 -8.34 4.54 -10.04
C LEU A 234 -7.00 4.77 -9.34
N ARG A 235 -6.37 3.69 -8.90
CA ARG A 235 -5.08 3.72 -8.23
C ARG A 235 -4.13 2.73 -8.90
N PRO A 236 -3.14 3.20 -9.68
CA PRO A 236 -2.05 2.35 -10.16
C PRO A 236 -1.43 1.53 -9.03
N LEU A 237 -1.17 0.24 -9.26
CA LEU A 237 -0.34 -0.55 -8.34
C LEU A 237 1.12 -0.19 -8.55
N LEU A 238 1.87 -0.13 -7.45
CA LEU A 238 3.31 -0.01 -7.42
C LEU A 238 3.98 -1.40 -7.52
N PRO A 239 5.28 -1.49 -7.85
CA PRO A 239 5.99 -2.75 -8.01
C PRO A 239 5.87 -3.76 -6.84
N ASP A 240 5.79 -3.27 -5.60
CA ASP A 240 5.63 -4.11 -4.39
C ASP A 240 4.17 -4.47 -4.06
N GLU A 241 3.20 -3.98 -4.84
CA GLU A 241 1.78 -4.17 -4.58
C GLU A 241 1.20 -5.15 -5.61
N SER A 242 0.55 -6.21 -5.13
CA SER A 242 0.02 -7.29 -5.97
C SER A 242 -1.46 -7.55 -5.75
N SER A 243 -2.02 -7.04 -4.65
CA SER A 243 -3.36 -7.32 -4.17
C SER A 243 -4.04 -6.06 -3.62
N CYS A 244 -5.37 -6.09 -3.49
CA CYS A 244 -6.11 -5.03 -2.80
C CYS A 244 -5.72 -4.88 -1.32
N ARG A 245 -5.20 -5.94 -0.67
CA ARG A 245 -4.75 -5.89 0.73
C ARG A 245 -3.55 -4.97 0.93
N ASP A 246 -2.77 -4.72 -0.12
CA ASP A 246 -1.58 -3.87 -0.06
C ASP A 246 -1.95 -2.36 -0.01
N LEU A 247 -3.24 -2.03 -0.12
CA LEU A 247 -3.75 -0.65 -0.19
C LEU A 247 -4.33 -0.13 1.14
N SER A 248 -4.36 -0.97 2.17
CA SER A 248 -4.87 -0.63 3.51
C SER A 248 -3.95 0.33 4.25
#